data_AF-A0A421D333-F1
#
_entry.id   AF-A0A421D333-F1
#
_cell.length_a   1.000
_cell.length_b   1.000
_cell.length_c   1.000
_cell.angle_alpha   90.00
_cell.angle_beta   90.00
_cell.angle_gamma   90.00
#
_symmetry.space_group_name_H-M   'P 1'
#
loop_
_entity.id
_entity.type
_entity.pdbx_description
1 polymer ?
#
loop_
_entity_poly.entity_id
_entity_poly.type
_entity_poly.pdbx_seq_one_letter_code
_entity_poly.pdbx_strand_id
1 'polypeptide(L)'
;MSDYVIRPNTWFANKVPILDGPEDWWRWLVYIKGLALQNEVWRYIDPDDETITREKQKPVEPTRPVATKDFADMDQDEELAWEMELLEYNRLKRIYDEDVDGLRAVQLAIQNTIGEINWFHVYRRNISVRRLLIRLHDRIQPWVVGGYIDEFLPPEAAVVGM
;
A
#
# COMPACT_ATOMS: atom_id res chain seq x y z
N MET A 1 39.70 -11.25 14.06
CA MET A 1 38.28 -11.07 14.40
C MET A 1 37.84 -9.82 13.67
N SER A 2 37.06 -10.00 12.60
CA SER A 2 36.66 -8.93 11.69
C SER A 2 35.43 -8.23 12.25
N ASP A 3 35.56 -6.96 12.59
CA ASP A 3 34.43 -6.11 12.98
C ASP A 3 33.53 -5.89 11.77
N TYR A 4 32.47 -6.69 11.67
CA TYR A 4 31.37 -6.42 10.76
C TYR A 4 30.59 -5.21 11.31
N VAL A 5 31.05 -4.02 10.94
CA VAL A 5 30.25 -2.81 11.06
C VAL A 5 29.11 -2.95 10.05
N ILE A 6 27.91 -3.25 10.54
CA ILE A 6 26.68 -3.14 9.75
C ILE A 6 26.54 -1.65 9.40
N ARG A 7 26.98 -1.27 8.20
CA ARG A 7 26.70 0.05 7.66
C ARG A 7 25.21 0.06 7.31
N PRO A 8 24.40 0.99 7.85
CA PRO A 8 23.04 1.16 7.36
C PRO A 8 23.12 1.42 5.85
N ASN A 9 22.24 0.77 5.10
CA ASN A 9 22.23 0.78 3.64
C ASN A 9 22.14 2.23 3.12
N THR A 10 23.28 2.86 2.82
CA THR A 10 23.44 4.29 2.49
C THR A 10 23.09 4.64 1.05
N TRP A 11 22.27 3.83 0.36
CA TRP A 11 21.83 4.10 -1.01
C TRP A 11 20.75 5.19 -1.11
N PHE A 12 20.14 5.58 0.01
CA PHE A 12 19.15 6.66 0.07
C PHE A 12 19.69 7.82 0.90
N ALA A 13 20.53 8.66 0.31
CA ALA A 13 20.73 10.01 0.83
C ALA A 13 19.41 10.79 0.69
N ASN A 14 18.55 10.75 1.73
CA ASN A 14 17.54 11.72 2.18
C ASN A 14 16.72 12.54 1.16
N LYS A 15 16.57 12.12 -0.10
CA LYS A 15 15.68 12.78 -1.06
C LYS A 15 14.48 11.89 -1.33
N VAL A 16 13.33 12.36 -0.87
CA VAL A 16 12.03 11.83 -1.29
C VAL A 16 11.96 12.00 -2.82
N PRO A 17 11.77 10.91 -3.60
CA PRO A 17 11.74 11.00 -5.05
C PRO A 17 10.51 11.77 -5.51
N ILE A 18 10.66 12.60 -6.55
CA ILE A 18 9.54 13.29 -7.22
C ILE A 18 9.26 12.57 -8.53
N LEU A 19 7.99 12.34 -8.85
CA LEU A 19 7.53 11.77 -10.10
C LEU A 19 7.27 12.86 -11.14
N ASP A 20 8.33 13.29 -11.82
CA ASP A 20 8.26 14.27 -12.90
C ASP A 20 8.12 13.58 -14.27
N GLY A 21 8.84 12.48 -14.48
CA GLY A 21 8.87 11.76 -15.74
C GLY A 21 8.98 10.23 -15.62
N PRO A 22 8.98 9.52 -16.78
CA PRO A 22 9.11 8.07 -16.83
C PRO A 22 10.34 7.49 -16.15
N GLU A 23 11.45 8.22 -16.19
CA GLU A 23 12.72 7.88 -15.56
C GLU A 23 12.64 7.80 -14.03
N ASP A 24 11.70 8.51 -13.41
CA ASP A 24 11.52 8.54 -11.96
C ASP A 24 10.61 7.41 -11.47
N TRP A 25 9.85 6.78 -12.38
CA TRP A 25 8.79 5.83 -12.07
C TRP A 25 9.23 4.77 -11.07
N TRP A 26 10.34 4.08 -11.35
CA TRP A 26 10.81 2.97 -10.52
C TRP A 26 11.24 3.42 -9.12
N ARG A 27 12.00 4.51 -9.03
CA ARG A 27 12.48 5.04 -7.73
C ARG A 27 11.31 5.53 -6.89
N TRP A 28 10.37 6.21 -7.53
CA TRP A 28 9.16 6.71 -6.90
C TRP A 28 8.24 5.58 -6.42
N LEU A 29 7.98 4.58 -7.27
CA LEU A 29 7.14 3.44 -6.92
C LEU A 29 7.72 2.63 -5.76
N VAL A 30 9.05 2.43 -5.73
CA VAL A 30 9.73 1.76 -4.60
C VAL A 30 9.53 2.53 -3.29
N TYR A 31 9.61 3.87 -3.33
CA TYR A 31 9.32 4.71 -2.16
C TYR A 31 7.87 4.55 -1.68
N ILE A 32 6.89 4.62 -2.58
CA ILE A 32 5.47 4.45 -2.24
C ILE A 32 5.19 3.03 -1.71
N LYS A 33 5.74 2.00 -2.35
CA LYS A 33 5.63 0.61 -1.90
C LYS A 33 6.25 0.43 -0.52
N GLY A 34 7.42 1.05 -0.26
CA GLY A 34 8.06 1.03 1.05
C GLY A 34 7.17 1.61 2.15
N LEU A 35 6.55 2.77 1.92
CA LEU A 35 5.59 3.36 2.85
C LEU A 35 4.37 2.48 3.07
N ALA A 36 3.81 1.91 1.99
CA ALA A 36 2.64 1.06 2.07
C ALA A 36 2.90 -0.26 2.82
N LEU A 37 4.10 -0.84 2.66
CA LEU A 37 4.52 -2.02 3.41
C LEU A 37 4.75 -1.70 4.89
N GLN A 38 5.34 -0.54 5.21
CA GLN A 38 5.51 -0.08 6.60
C GLN A 38 4.18 0.13 7.32
N ASN A 39 3.14 0.53 6.60
CA ASN A 39 1.78 0.68 7.13
C ASN A 39 0.91 -0.57 6.91
N GLU A 40 1.47 -1.68 6.41
CA GLU A 40 0.76 -2.94 6.10
C GLU A 40 -0.41 -2.83 5.10
N VAL A 41 -0.51 -1.74 4.34
CA VAL A 41 -1.62 -1.47 3.42
C VAL A 41 -1.34 -1.82 1.95
N TRP A 42 -0.16 -2.34 1.61
CA TRP A 42 0.19 -2.68 0.22
C TRP A 42 -0.83 -3.62 -0.45
N ARG A 43 -1.40 -4.56 0.33
CA ARG A 43 -2.47 -5.51 -0.08
C ARG A 43 -3.74 -4.86 -0.62
N TYR A 44 -3.97 -3.57 -0.36
CA TYR A 44 -5.13 -2.84 -0.87
C TYR A 44 -4.82 -2.10 -2.18
N ILE A 45 -3.54 -1.85 -2.48
CA ILE A 45 -3.12 -0.84 -3.47
C ILE A 45 -2.15 -1.34 -4.53
N ASP A 46 -1.62 -2.56 -4.42
CA ASP A 46 -0.63 -3.13 -5.34
C ASP A 46 -1.13 -3.12 -6.80
N PRO A 47 -0.68 -2.21 -7.68
CA PRO A 47 -1.26 -2.03 -9.00
C PRO A 47 -1.20 -3.29 -9.88
N ASP A 48 -0.24 -4.18 -9.62
CA ASP A 48 0.04 -5.38 -10.44
C ASP A 48 -0.78 -6.60 -10.01
N ASP A 49 -1.41 -6.56 -8.83
CA ASP A 49 -2.24 -7.67 -8.34
C ASP A 49 -3.66 -7.60 -8.92
N GLU A 50 -3.92 -8.35 -9.98
CA GLU A 50 -5.22 -8.44 -10.66
C GLU A 50 -6.35 -9.01 -9.78
N THR A 51 -6.03 -9.64 -8.65
CA THR A 51 -7.03 -10.25 -7.76
C THR A 51 -7.71 -9.24 -6.83
N ILE A 52 -7.18 -8.01 -6.75
CA ILE A 52 -7.73 -6.93 -5.92
C ILE A 52 -8.97 -6.34 -6.60
N THR A 53 -10.13 -6.83 -6.19
CA THR A 53 -11.43 -6.29 -6.59
C THR A 53 -11.65 -4.88 -6.04
N ARG A 54 -12.60 -4.13 -6.60
CA ARG A 54 -12.93 -2.76 -6.15
C ARG A 54 -13.26 -2.70 -4.65
N GLU A 55 -13.87 -3.75 -4.11
CA GLU A 55 -14.23 -3.87 -2.70
C GLU A 55 -13.01 -4.09 -1.82
N LYS A 56 -12.02 -4.85 -2.30
CA LYS A 56 -10.73 -5.10 -1.64
C LYS A 56 -9.74 -3.94 -1.75
N GLN A 57 -10.12 -2.79 -2.29
CA GLN A 57 -9.27 -1.59 -2.35
C GLN A 57 -9.38 -0.69 -1.12
N LYS A 58 -10.18 -1.10 -0.13
CA LYS A 58 -10.37 -0.39 1.12
C LYS A 58 -10.55 -1.39 2.28
N PRO A 59 -10.22 -0.99 3.51
CA PRO A 59 -10.53 -1.77 4.69
C PRO A 59 -12.05 -1.88 4.85
N VAL A 60 -12.49 -3.01 5.43
CA VAL A 60 -13.90 -3.25 5.74
C VAL A 60 -14.14 -2.83 7.18
N GLU A 61 -15.06 -1.89 7.39
CA GLU A 61 -15.43 -1.46 8.73
C GLU A 61 -16.16 -2.60 9.45
N PRO A 62 -15.71 -2.99 10.66
CA PRO A 62 -16.40 -4.03 11.40
C PRO A 62 -17.77 -3.55 11.83
N THR A 63 -18.74 -4.46 11.84
CA THR A 63 -20.08 -4.16 12.34
C THR A 63 -20.08 -4.24 13.85
N ARG A 64 -20.54 -3.19 14.52
CA ARG A 64 -20.70 -3.22 15.98
C ARG A 64 -21.74 -4.29 16.35
N PRO A 65 -21.41 -5.21 17.27
CA PRO A 65 -22.39 -6.18 17.73
C PRO A 65 -23.57 -5.43 18.38
N VAL A 66 -24.76 -6.01 18.29
CA VAL A 66 -25.99 -5.47 18.89
C VAL A 66 -26.48 -6.47 19.92
N ALA A 67 -26.69 -6.00 21.15
CA ALA A 67 -27.12 -6.87 22.22
C ALA A 67 -28.51 -7.41 21.92
N THR A 68 -28.68 -8.73 22.05
CA THR A 68 -29.96 -9.42 21.80
C THR A 68 -31.00 -9.13 22.88
N LYS A 69 -30.55 -8.70 24.05
CA LYS A 69 -31.34 -8.36 25.24
C LYS A 69 -30.77 -7.12 25.91
N ASP A 70 -31.54 -6.50 26.80
CA ASP A 70 -30.98 -5.52 27.72
C ASP A 70 -30.04 -6.22 28.71
N PHE A 71 -28.99 -5.51 29.12
CA PHE A 71 -27.96 -6.05 30.02
C PHE A 71 -28.52 -6.59 31.34
N ALA A 72 -29.60 -5.98 31.84
CA ALA A 72 -30.27 -6.42 33.07
C ALA A 72 -30.98 -7.79 32.95
N ASP A 73 -31.24 -8.25 31.72
CA ASP A 73 -31.94 -9.50 31.43
C ASP A 73 -31.00 -10.59 30.89
N MET A 74 -29.68 -10.33 30.86
CA MET A 74 -28.67 -11.30 30.48
C MET A 74 -28.32 -12.21 31.65
N ASP A 75 -28.09 -13.49 31.37
CA ASP A 75 -27.38 -14.36 32.31
C ASP A 75 -25.85 -14.19 32.19
N GLN A 76 -25.11 -14.80 33.10
CA GLN A 76 -23.65 -14.65 33.16
C GLN A 76 -22.93 -15.17 31.89
N ASP A 77 -23.46 -16.20 31.24
CA ASP A 77 -22.86 -16.76 30.03
C ASP A 77 -23.16 -15.85 28.83
N GLU A 78 -24.36 -15.26 28.76
CA GLU A 78 -24.75 -14.26 27.78
C GLU A 78 -23.93 -12.96 27.91
N GLU A 79 -23.72 -12.47 29.14
CA GLU A 79 -22.85 -11.33 29.42
C GLU A 79 -21.42 -11.59 28.93
N LEU A 80 -20.85 -12.76 29.28
CA LEU A 80 -19.50 -13.12 28.88
C LEU A 80 -19.36 -13.22 27.35
N ALA A 81 -20.33 -13.83 26.67
CA ALA A 81 -20.34 -13.92 25.21
C ALA A 81 -20.38 -12.53 24.56
N TRP A 82 -21.23 -11.64 25.07
CA TRP A 82 -21.34 -10.26 24.61
C TRP A 82 -20.02 -9.48 24.82
N GLU A 83 -19.38 -9.63 25.97
CA GLU A 83 -18.08 -9.00 26.23
C GLU A 83 -17.01 -9.50 25.25
N MET A 84 -16.98 -10.79 24.95
CA MET A 84 -16.06 -11.37 23.96
C MET A 84 -16.29 -10.82 22.56
N GLU A 85 -17.54 -10.67 22.12
CA GLU A 85 -17.88 -10.05 20.84
C GLU A 85 -17.46 -8.58 20.78
N LEU A 86 -17.66 -7.83 21.87
CA LEU A 86 -17.26 -6.43 21.94
C LEU A 86 -15.74 -6.27 21.92
N LEU A 87 -15.00 -7.16 22.59
CA LEU A 87 -13.54 -7.21 22.55
C LEU A 87 -13.03 -7.47 21.13
N GLU A 88 -13.62 -8.44 20.42
CA GLU A 88 -13.26 -8.73 19.04
C GLU A 88 -13.59 -7.55 18.11
N TYR A 89 -14.78 -6.94 18.26
CA TYR A 89 -15.14 -5.73 17.53
C TYR A 89 -14.12 -4.60 17.75
N ASN A 90 -13.74 -4.32 18.99
CA ASN A 90 -12.78 -3.27 19.31
C ASN A 90 -11.40 -3.56 18.69
N ARG A 91 -10.96 -4.82 18.70
CA ARG A 91 -9.72 -5.26 18.05
C ARG A 91 -9.78 -5.02 16.54
N LEU A 92 -10.86 -5.46 15.88
CA LEU A 92 -11.06 -5.27 14.45
C LEU A 92 -11.20 -3.79 14.08
N LYS A 93 -11.85 -2.99 14.93
CA LYS A 93 -12.02 -1.55 14.70
C LYS A 93 -10.69 -0.82 14.73
N ARG A 94 -9.80 -1.20 15.66
CA ARG A 94 -8.43 -0.68 15.71
C ARG A 94 -7.65 -1.01 14.43
N ILE A 95 -7.69 -2.25 13.97
CA ILE A 95 -7.03 -2.67 12.72
C ILE A 95 -7.59 -1.88 11.53
N TYR A 96 -8.92 -1.71 11.47
CA TYR A 96 -9.56 -0.90 10.43
C TYR A 96 -9.06 0.56 10.45
N ASP A 97 -8.99 1.18 11.63
CA ASP A 97 -8.53 2.57 11.76
C ASP A 97 -7.05 2.71 11.38
N GLU A 98 -6.20 1.78 11.80
CA GLU A 98 -4.77 1.70 11.41
C GLU A 98 -4.61 1.57 9.89
N ASP A 99 -5.38 0.69 9.24
CA ASP A 99 -5.35 0.53 7.79
C ASP A 99 -5.84 1.80 7.06
N VAL A 100 -6.89 2.46 7.56
CA VAL A 100 -7.41 3.72 6.99
C VAL A 100 -6.37 4.83 7.08
N ASP A 101 -5.71 4.98 8.22
CA ASP A 101 -4.65 5.97 8.42
C ASP A 101 -3.42 5.65 7.56
N GLY A 102 -3.05 4.38 7.44
CA GLY A 102 -1.98 3.92 6.55
C GLY A 102 -2.24 4.26 5.09
N LEU A 103 -3.47 4.01 4.59
CA LEU A 103 -3.87 4.39 3.23
C LEU A 103 -3.85 5.91 3.03
N ARG A 104 -4.28 6.68 4.03
CA ARG A 104 -4.23 8.14 3.99
C ARG A 104 -2.79 8.66 3.94
N ALA A 105 -1.88 8.06 4.70
CA ALA A 105 -0.46 8.39 4.68
C ALA A 105 0.15 8.14 3.29
N VAL A 106 -0.16 7.00 2.67
CA VAL A 106 0.27 6.70 1.30
C VAL A 106 -0.31 7.69 0.30
N GLN A 107 -1.59 8.03 0.42
CA GLN A 107 -2.23 9.02 -0.46
C GLN A 107 -1.55 10.40 -0.36
N LEU A 108 -1.24 10.85 0.86
CA LEU A 108 -0.52 12.11 1.08
C LEU A 108 0.89 12.07 0.52
N ALA A 109 1.60 10.94 0.68
CA ALA A 109 2.91 10.76 0.07
C ALA A 109 2.83 10.89 -1.45
N ILE A 110 1.87 10.22 -2.09
CA ILE A 110 1.65 10.33 -3.55
C ILE A 110 1.38 11.79 -3.94
N GLN A 111 0.50 12.49 -3.22
CA GLN A 111 0.18 13.91 -3.49
C GLN A 111 1.39 14.85 -3.37
N ASN A 112 2.25 14.62 -2.38
CA ASN A 112 3.39 15.47 -2.09
C ASN A 112 4.65 15.15 -2.92
N THR A 113 4.62 14.05 -3.68
CA THR A 113 5.79 13.54 -4.43
C THR A 113 5.53 13.43 -5.92
N ILE A 114 4.46 14.04 -6.40
CA ILE A 114 4.14 14.09 -7.82
C ILE A 114 4.50 15.47 -8.38
N GLY A 115 5.19 15.47 -9.51
CA GLY A 115 5.53 16.67 -10.26
C GLY A 115 4.31 17.46 -10.71
N GLU A 116 4.48 18.78 -10.91
CA GLU A 116 3.39 19.69 -11.30
C GLU A 116 2.66 19.24 -12.57
N ILE A 117 3.38 18.64 -13.53
CA ILE A 117 2.82 18.15 -14.80
C ILE A 117 1.75 17.08 -14.57
N ASN A 118 1.88 16.32 -13.48
CA ASN A 118 1.04 15.16 -13.17
C ASN A 118 -0.06 15.46 -12.12
N TRP A 119 -0.10 16.68 -11.56
CA TRP A 119 -1.04 17.09 -10.50
C TRP A 119 -2.52 16.87 -10.85
N PHE A 120 -2.92 17.16 -12.10
CA PHE A 120 -4.32 17.01 -12.55
C PHE A 120 -4.84 15.57 -12.48
N HIS A 121 -3.95 14.58 -12.38
CA HIS A 121 -4.30 13.17 -12.28
C HIS A 121 -4.53 12.72 -10.84
N VAL A 122 -3.93 13.42 -9.88
CA VAL A 122 -3.90 13.10 -8.45
C VAL A 122 -5.04 13.78 -7.70
N TYR A 123 -5.31 15.05 -8.02
CA TYR A 123 -6.25 15.88 -7.26
C TYR A 123 -7.73 15.72 -7.65
N ARG A 124 -8.07 14.76 -8.53
CA ARG A 124 -9.48 14.46 -8.83
C ARG A 124 -10.15 13.78 -7.63
N ARG A 125 -11.29 14.33 -7.19
CA ARG A 125 -12.07 13.80 -6.06
C ARG A 125 -12.54 12.35 -6.34
N ASN A 126 -12.55 11.51 -5.29
CA ASN A 126 -13.08 10.14 -5.25
C ASN A 126 -12.36 9.04 -6.06
N ILE A 127 -11.03 9.01 -6.05
CA ILE A 127 -10.24 7.90 -6.64
C ILE A 127 -9.53 7.16 -5.51
N SER A 128 -9.56 5.81 -5.53
CA SER A 128 -8.79 4.99 -4.59
C SER A 128 -7.28 5.12 -4.86
N VAL A 129 -6.45 4.91 -3.84
CA VAL A 129 -4.99 4.93 -3.96
C VAL A 129 -4.51 3.95 -5.05
N ARG A 130 -5.08 2.74 -5.10
CA ARG A 130 -4.79 1.77 -6.17
C ARG A 130 -5.07 2.34 -7.57
N ARG A 131 -6.26 2.92 -7.77
CA ARG A 131 -6.68 3.45 -9.07
C ARG A 131 -5.83 4.64 -9.48
N LEU A 132 -5.33 5.40 -8.51
CA LEU A 132 -4.36 6.46 -8.72
C LEU A 132 -3.01 5.88 -9.19
N LEU A 133 -2.49 4.85 -8.52
CA LEU A 133 -1.25 4.16 -8.93
C LEU A 133 -1.34 3.58 -10.34
N ILE A 134 -2.43 2.88 -10.68
CA ILE A 134 -2.66 2.35 -12.03
C ILE A 134 -2.67 3.48 -13.07
N ARG A 135 -3.34 4.60 -12.80
CA ARG A 135 -3.38 5.72 -13.75
C ARG A 135 -2.02 6.38 -13.98
N LEU A 136 -1.22 6.48 -12.91
CA LEU A 136 0.14 7.03 -13.01
C LEU A 136 1.03 6.05 -13.76
N HIS A 137 0.90 4.74 -13.50
CA HIS A 137 1.57 3.68 -14.23
C HIS A 137 1.26 3.77 -15.73
N ASP A 138 -0.02 3.72 -16.12
CA ASP A 138 -0.45 3.74 -17.52
C ASP A 138 0.01 4.98 -18.31
N ARG A 139 0.33 6.09 -17.62
CA ARG A 139 0.74 7.35 -18.26
C ARG A 139 2.24 7.58 -18.26
N ILE A 140 2.89 7.22 -17.16
CA ILE A 140 4.26 7.64 -16.86
C ILE A 140 5.22 6.47 -17.06
N GLN A 141 4.77 5.22 -16.98
CA GLN A 141 5.64 4.10 -17.27
C GLN A 141 6.25 4.31 -18.68
N PRO A 142 7.58 4.27 -18.81
CA PRO A 142 8.20 4.37 -20.12
C PRO A 142 7.58 3.27 -20.98
N TRP A 143 6.97 3.67 -22.10
CA TRP A 143 6.59 2.71 -23.12
C TRP A 143 7.83 1.86 -23.37
N VAL A 144 7.75 0.56 -23.15
CA VAL A 144 8.68 -0.39 -23.76
C VAL A 144 8.36 -0.35 -25.25
N VAL A 145 8.70 0.74 -25.93
CA VAL A 145 8.82 0.78 -27.38
C VAL A 145 10.06 -0.06 -27.66
N GLY A 146 9.86 -1.20 -28.32
CA GLY A 146 10.88 -2.22 -28.52
C GLY A 146 12.27 -1.67 -28.81
N GLY A 147 13.22 -2.08 -27.96
CA GLY A 147 14.64 -1.76 -28.06
C GLY A 147 15.16 -1.15 -26.77
N TYR A 148 16.08 -1.86 -26.10
CA TYR A 148 16.78 -1.48 -24.86
C TYR A 148 16.11 -1.86 -23.52
N ILE A 149 16.03 -3.17 -23.29
CA ILE A 149 16.30 -3.76 -21.98
C ILE A 149 17.37 -4.84 -22.18
N ASP A 150 18.64 -4.45 -22.18
CA ASP A 150 19.75 -5.42 -22.26
C ASP A 150 20.90 -5.10 -21.29
N GLU A 151 20.63 -4.48 -20.13
CA GLU A 151 21.74 -4.13 -19.22
C GLU A 151 21.53 -4.42 -17.73
N PHE A 152 20.43 -5.05 -17.31
CA PHE A 152 20.23 -5.39 -15.89
C PHE A 152 19.60 -6.77 -15.62
N LEU A 153 19.92 -7.77 -16.44
CA LEU A 153 19.74 -9.18 -16.07
C LEU A 153 21.09 -9.77 -15.63
N PRO A 154 21.21 -10.39 -14.45
CA PRO A 154 22.45 -11.03 -14.03
C PRO A 154 22.83 -12.18 -14.99
N PRO A 155 24.13 -12.45 -15.21
CA PRO A 155 24.63 -13.15 -16.41
C PRO A 155 24.37 -14.66 -16.47
N GLU A 156 23.55 -15.24 -15.60
CA GLU A 156 23.45 -16.70 -15.46
C GLU A 156 22.24 -17.33 -16.18
N ALA A 157 21.34 -16.55 -16.76
CA ALA A 157 20.17 -17.10 -17.47
C ALA A 157 20.39 -17.36 -18.98
N ALA A 158 21.60 -17.10 -19.50
CA ALA A 158 21.87 -17.17 -20.93
C ALA A 158 22.85 -18.30 -21.31
N VAL A 159 22.69 -19.52 -20.77
CA VAL A 159 23.30 -20.71 -21.40
C VAL A 159 22.40 -21.94 -21.26
N VAL A 160 22.32 -22.67 -22.38
CA VAL A 160 21.68 -23.97 -22.67
C VAL A 160 20.19 -23.84 -23.03
N GLY A 161 19.77 -24.02 -24.29
CA GLY A 161 20.44 -24.59 -25.45
C GLY A 161 19.37 -25.31 -26.29
N MET A 162 19.36 -24.99 -27.58
CA MET A 162 18.80 -25.74 -28.74
C MET A 162 17.57 -26.62 -28.55
#